data_AF-A0A3S2VTR7-F1
#
_entry.id   AF-A0A3S2VTR7-F1
#
_cell.length_a   1.000
_cell.length_b   1.000
_cell.length_c   1.000
_cell.angle_alpha   90.00
_cell.angle_beta   90.00
_cell.angle_gamma   90.00
#
_symmetry.space_group_name_H-M   'P 1'
#
loop_
_entity.id
_entity.type
_entity.pdbx_description
1 polymer ?
#
loop_
_entity_poly.entity_id
_entity_poly.type
_entity_poly.pdbx_seq_one_letter_code
_entity_poly.pdbx_strand_id
1 'polypeptide(L)'
;MVGVAAVALASIPGGRVTAASNDSVDIAALAALRPGMPMARVEAAMGAAWKPLAPHKGGKIDLLENSHGFVAWIDRDGLIGMLDYDHRFLHPVGEIAMGMTIEQVRSAMPSLEIGDDLPMMRGVRMGVRRFPEGYTMRVSLTLETVNEIGFSNPAAEYPEPTEPSYPAAVSVAGAPFADPNLKLVVLSSLLDAKHIDLGTPAQLAAHVLGRAVDLEDEGYEIIPEARDYLERYPLTDELVATVEEIEFDGGGTVYEYAWYFWDGEDDVFDVKDLSGIELCRNLKRFSAISMIGNVDVRTLVSLPKLEHLKLSTGIDHIEALLDLPRLKEVRILDDGVYNEVATAGTPTRRIFDTLKDRGVRVWVHWMSATEPTPPAFE
;
A
#
# COMPACT_ATOMS: atom_id res chain seq x y z
N MET A 1 -46.63 38.30 58.71
CA MET A 1 -47.56 37.90 57.62
C MET A 1 -46.71 37.18 56.59
N VAL A 2 -46.84 35.84 56.51
CA VAL A 2 -46.37 34.89 55.47
C VAL A 2 -44.86 34.93 55.11
N GLY A 3 -44.05 33.86 55.12
CA GLY A 3 -44.28 32.42 55.15
C GLY A 3 -43.32 31.73 54.16
N VAL A 4 -42.30 31.04 54.69
CA VAL A 4 -41.70 29.73 54.28
C VAL A 4 -41.44 29.43 52.79
N ALA A 5 -40.18 29.11 52.43
CA ALA A 5 -39.77 27.74 52.01
C ALA A 5 -38.28 27.68 51.60
N ALA A 6 -37.54 26.76 52.22
CA ALA A 6 -36.25 26.26 51.75
C ALA A 6 -36.48 24.90 51.08
N VAL A 7 -35.91 24.66 49.89
CA VAL A 7 -35.62 23.30 49.37
C VAL A 7 -34.36 23.38 48.49
N ALA A 8 -33.45 22.44 48.72
CA ALA A 8 -32.19 22.23 48.00
C ALA A 8 -32.40 21.73 46.57
N LEU A 9 -31.47 22.07 45.67
CA LEU A 9 -31.27 21.36 44.40
C LEU A 9 -29.78 21.11 44.17
N ALA A 10 -29.51 19.84 43.89
CA ALA A 10 -28.22 19.20 43.83
C ALA A 10 -27.34 19.70 42.68
N SER A 11 -26.04 19.82 42.96
CA SER A 11 -25.00 20.01 41.97
C SER A 11 -24.84 18.75 41.10
N ILE A 12 -25.08 18.89 39.81
CA ILE A 12 -24.74 17.88 38.78
C ILE A 12 -23.25 18.05 38.46
N PRO A 13 -22.40 17.02 38.58
CA PRO A 13 -21.01 17.13 38.13
C PRO A 13 -20.99 17.03 36.60
N GLY A 14 -20.68 18.16 35.95
CA GLY A 14 -20.34 18.21 34.53
C GLY A 14 -19.07 17.41 34.28
N GLY A 15 -19.24 16.23 33.68
CA GLY A 15 -18.15 15.44 33.14
C GLY A 15 -17.44 16.23 32.06
N ARG A 16 -16.20 16.62 32.33
CA ARG A 16 -15.21 16.96 31.31
C ARG A 16 -15.10 15.77 30.36
N VAL A 17 -15.63 15.90 29.16
CA VAL A 17 -15.25 15.05 28.03
C VAL A 17 -13.80 15.41 27.73
N THR A 18 -12.89 14.54 28.17
CA THR A 18 -11.50 14.56 27.74
C THR A 18 -11.48 14.25 26.26
N ALA A 19 -11.10 15.23 25.44
CA ALA A 19 -10.66 15.00 24.08
C ALA A 19 -9.45 14.06 24.14
N ALA A 20 -9.67 12.79 23.85
CA ALA A 20 -8.60 11.88 23.49
C ALA A 20 -7.95 12.45 22.22
N SER A 21 -6.62 12.54 22.22
CA SER A 21 -5.86 12.92 21.03
C SER A 21 -6.17 11.91 19.93
N ASN A 22 -6.63 12.42 18.78
CA ASN A 22 -7.07 11.62 17.64
C ASN A 22 -5.85 11.22 16.79
N ASP A 23 -4.85 10.60 17.43
CA ASP A 23 -3.56 10.30 16.80
C ASP A 23 -3.62 9.04 15.89
N SER A 24 -4.74 8.32 15.90
CA SER A 24 -4.97 7.11 15.09
C SER A 24 -6.21 7.27 14.19
N VAL A 25 -6.20 6.59 13.05
CA VAL A 25 -7.35 6.52 12.13
C VAL A 25 -8.54 5.85 12.83
N ASP A 26 -9.72 6.49 12.81
CA ASP A 26 -10.98 5.95 13.32
C ASP A 26 -11.68 5.13 12.24
N ILE A 27 -11.40 3.83 12.23
CA ILE A 27 -11.95 2.88 11.24
C ILE A 27 -13.47 2.78 11.30
N ALA A 28 -14.06 2.89 12.50
CA ALA A 28 -15.51 2.84 12.65
C ALA A 28 -16.17 4.09 12.07
N ALA A 29 -15.54 5.26 12.26
CA ALA A 29 -15.99 6.50 11.63
C ALA A 29 -15.86 6.46 10.10
N LEU A 30 -14.76 5.91 9.56
CA LEU A 30 -14.60 5.70 8.12
C LEU A 30 -15.73 4.82 7.57
N ALA A 31 -15.99 3.66 8.18
CA ALA A 31 -17.04 2.73 7.75
C ALA A 31 -18.46 3.33 7.75
N ALA A 32 -18.67 4.40 8.52
CA ALA A 32 -19.95 5.10 8.62
C ALA A 32 -20.14 6.22 7.58
N LEU A 33 -19.09 6.59 6.81
CA LEU A 33 -19.16 7.65 5.80
C LEU A 33 -20.09 7.25 4.65
N ARG A 34 -20.88 8.20 4.13
CA ARG A 34 -21.77 8.00 2.97
C ARG A 34 -21.73 9.24 2.05
N PRO A 35 -22.07 9.08 0.76
CA PRO A 35 -22.21 10.24 -0.12
C PRO A 35 -23.19 11.29 0.43
N GLY A 36 -22.89 12.57 0.21
CA GLY A 36 -23.60 13.73 0.76
C GLY A 36 -23.15 14.17 2.16
N MET A 37 -22.34 13.38 2.87
CA MET A 37 -21.70 13.85 4.11
C MET A 37 -20.58 14.85 3.79
N PRO A 38 -20.29 15.82 4.69
CA PRO A 38 -19.25 16.82 4.43
C PRO A 38 -17.83 16.26 4.59
N MET A 39 -16.87 16.80 3.84
CA MET A 39 -15.45 16.44 3.88
C MET A 39 -14.85 16.46 5.29
N ALA A 40 -15.30 17.36 6.17
CA ALA A 40 -14.85 17.43 7.56
C ALA A 40 -15.04 16.11 8.35
N ARG A 41 -15.96 15.24 7.92
CA ARG A 41 -16.13 13.91 8.52
C ARG A 41 -15.02 12.95 8.10
N VAL A 42 -14.51 13.07 6.88
CA VAL A 42 -13.36 12.31 6.40
C VAL A 42 -12.11 12.76 7.14
N GLU A 43 -11.87 14.07 7.23
CA GLU A 43 -10.76 14.65 7.99
C GLU A 43 -10.76 14.18 9.45
N ALA A 44 -11.91 14.26 10.13
CA ALA A 44 -12.05 13.81 11.50
C ALA A 44 -11.77 12.30 11.67
N ALA A 45 -12.20 11.47 10.73
CA ALA A 45 -11.99 10.02 10.78
C ALA A 45 -10.53 9.63 10.47
N MET A 46 -9.85 10.39 9.61
CA MET A 46 -8.43 10.15 9.28
C MET A 46 -7.48 10.63 10.38
N GLY A 47 -7.88 11.61 11.18
CA GLY A 47 -7.07 12.13 12.28
C GLY A 47 -5.69 12.60 11.79
N ALA A 48 -4.62 12.13 12.43
CA ALA A 48 -3.24 12.47 12.06
C ALA A 48 -2.83 12.05 10.64
N ALA A 49 -3.55 11.14 9.97
CA ALA A 49 -3.26 10.74 8.59
C ALA A 49 -3.78 11.74 7.55
N TRP A 50 -4.62 12.70 7.95
CA TRP A 50 -5.16 13.71 7.04
C TRP A 50 -4.05 14.62 6.49
N LYS A 51 -4.13 14.88 5.18
CA LYS A 51 -3.37 15.95 4.51
C LYS A 51 -4.33 16.77 3.64
N PRO A 52 -4.06 18.06 3.41
CA PRO A 52 -4.84 18.87 2.48
C PRO A 52 -4.93 18.23 1.09
N LEU A 53 -6.09 18.35 0.44
CA LEU A 53 -6.30 17.79 -0.89
C LEU A 53 -5.37 18.45 -1.90
N ALA A 54 -4.66 17.61 -2.64
CA ALA A 54 -3.88 18.03 -3.80
C ALA A 54 -4.83 18.39 -4.97
N PRO A 55 -4.78 19.61 -5.53
CA PRO A 55 -5.67 20.02 -6.61
C PRO A 55 -5.61 19.10 -7.85
N HIS A 56 -4.45 18.54 -8.15
CA HIS A 56 -4.25 17.60 -9.27
C HIS A 56 -4.93 16.24 -9.09
N LYS A 57 -5.51 15.97 -7.91
CA LYS A 57 -6.29 14.75 -7.64
C LYS A 57 -7.79 14.90 -7.89
N GLY A 58 -8.28 16.09 -8.25
CA GLY A 58 -9.69 16.31 -8.59
C GLY A 58 -10.67 15.86 -7.50
N GLY A 59 -10.33 16.08 -6.23
CA GLY A 59 -11.15 15.66 -5.09
C GLY A 59 -10.84 14.27 -4.51
N LYS A 60 -9.99 13.44 -5.14
CA LYS A 60 -9.59 12.11 -4.63
C LYS A 60 -8.74 12.24 -3.35
N ILE A 61 -9.08 11.45 -2.35
CA ILE A 61 -8.35 11.23 -1.10
C ILE A 61 -8.01 9.73 -1.01
N ASP A 62 -6.75 9.40 -1.20
CA ASP A 62 -6.22 8.02 -1.35
C ASP A 62 -5.08 7.70 -0.36
N LEU A 63 -4.90 8.53 0.68
CA LEU A 63 -3.82 8.38 1.66
C LEU A 63 -3.91 7.08 2.47
N LEU A 64 -5.10 6.49 2.55
CA LEU A 64 -5.38 5.24 3.27
C LEU A 64 -5.64 4.05 2.33
N GLU A 65 -5.47 4.22 1.02
CA GLU A 65 -5.72 3.18 0.00
C GLU A 65 -4.89 1.93 0.31
N ASN A 66 -3.56 2.07 0.41
CA ASN A 66 -2.67 0.92 0.60
C ASN A 66 -2.58 0.44 2.06
N SER A 67 -2.94 1.28 3.04
CA SER A 67 -2.81 0.94 4.47
C SER A 67 -4.10 0.38 5.08
N HIS A 68 -5.26 0.87 4.65
CA HIS A 68 -6.57 0.48 5.19
C HIS A 68 -7.57 0.10 4.11
N GLY A 69 -7.24 0.22 2.82
CA GLY A 69 -8.17 -0.09 1.74
C GLY A 69 -9.27 0.95 1.59
N PHE A 70 -9.02 2.23 1.90
CA PHE A 70 -10.04 3.28 1.90
C PHE A 70 -9.69 4.42 0.93
N VAL A 71 -10.65 4.78 0.08
CA VAL A 71 -10.57 5.94 -0.82
C VAL A 71 -11.87 6.74 -0.77
N ALA A 72 -11.77 8.07 -0.83
CA ALA A 72 -12.92 8.95 -0.94
C ALA A 72 -12.73 9.96 -2.08
N TRP A 73 -13.83 10.40 -2.69
CA TRP A 73 -13.83 11.55 -3.59
C TRP A 73 -14.76 12.63 -3.07
N ILE A 74 -14.23 13.85 -3.00
CA ILE A 74 -14.96 15.05 -2.59
C ILE A 74 -15.38 15.82 -3.83
N ASP A 75 -16.67 16.14 -3.91
CA ASP A 75 -17.24 16.92 -4.99
C ASP A 75 -16.92 18.42 -4.87
N ARG A 76 -17.35 19.21 -5.86
CA ARG A 76 -17.12 20.67 -5.90
C ARG A 76 -17.77 21.44 -4.75
N ASP A 77 -18.77 20.84 -4.08
CA ASP A 77 -19.48 21.43 -2.95
C ASP A 77 -18.86 21.04 -1.59
N GLY A 78 -17.77 20.26 -1.60
CA GLY A 78 -17.11 19.80 -0.39
C GLY A 78 -17.83 18.63 0.30
N LEU A 79 -18.68 17.92 -0.44
CA LEU A 79 -19.41 16.74 0.02
C LEU A 79 -18.75 15.48 -0.54
N ILE A 80 -18.93 14.36 0.17
CA ILE A 80 -18.51 13.05 -0.32
C ILE A 80 -19.38 12.71 -1.54
N GLY A 81 -18.75 12.56 -2.70
CA GLY A 81 -19.39 12.06 -3.92
C GLY A 81 -19.24 10.55 -4.06
N MET A 82 -18.09 10.00 -3.70
CA MET A 82 -17.77 8.58 -3.82
C MET A 82 -16.90 8.07 -2.67
N LEU A 83 -17.04 6.79 -2.34
CA LEU A 83 -16.25 6.06 -1.34
C LEU A 83 -15.99 4.66 -1.86
N ASP A 84 -14.76 4.16 -1.73
CA ASP A 84 -14.42 2.78 -2.03
C ASP A 84 -13.67 2.16 -0.85
N TYR A 85 -14.03 0.90 -0.57
CA TYR A 85 -13.43 0.04 0.43
C TYR A 85 -12.97 -1.24 -0.26
N ASP A 86 -11.69 -1.60 -0.18
CA ASP A 86 -11.16 -2.84 -0.75
C ASP A 86 -10.97 -3.94 0.31
N HIS A 87 -10.47 -5.10 -0.12
CA HIS A 87 -10.20 -6.27 0.71
C HIS A 87 -9.32 -6.01 1.96
N ARG A 88 -8.55 -4.91 2.00
CA ARG A 88 -7.74 -4.49 3.16
C ARG A 88 -8.57 -3.79 4.24
N PHE A 89 -9.79 -3.34 3.92
CA PHE A 89 -10.70 -2.73 4.89
C PHE A 89 -11.40 -3.82 5.72
N LEU A 90 -10.71 -4.34 6.74
CA LEU A 90 -11.14 -5.48 7.56
C LEU A 90 -12.21 -5.14 8.63
N HIS A 91 -13.01 -4.09 8.40
CA HIS A 91 -14.10 -3.68 9.28
C HIS A 91 -15.43 -3.70 8.50
N PRO A 92 -16.56 -4.12 9.12
CA PRO A 92 -17.86 -4.06 8.46
C PRO A 92 -18.23 -2.64 7.99
N VAL A 93 -18.74 -2.54 6.77
CA VAL A 93 -19.27 -1.32 6.16
C VAL A 93 -20.79 -1.44 6.09
N GLY A 94 -21.45 -0.94 7.13
CA GLY A 94 -22.88 -1.20 7.34
C GLY A 94 -23.12 -2.67 7.69
N GLU A 95 -23.96 -3.35 6.89
CA GLU A 95 -24.33 -4.75 7.10
C GLU A 95 -23.38 -5.76 6.42
N ILE A 96 -22.44 -5.27 5.59
CA ILE A 96 -21.56 -6.11 4.76
C ILE A 96 -20.12 -5.95 5.23
N ALA A 97 -19.34 -7.03 5.20
CA ALA A 97 -17.91 -7.05 5.46
C ALA A 97 -17.18 -7.78 4.33
N MET A 98 -15.89 -7.45 4.15
CA MET A 98 -15.00 -8.18 3.25
C MET A 98 -14.96 -9.67 3.62
N GLY A 99 -14.90 -10.53 2.60
CA GLY A 99 -14.88 -11.99 2.76
C GLY A 99 -16.25 -12.64 2.98
N MET A 100 -17.34 -11.88 3.16
CA MET A 100 -18.68 -12.49 3.26
C MET A 100 -19.05 -13.24 1.97
N THR A 101 -19.66 -14.41 2.10
CA THR A 101 -20.15 -15.17 0.93
C THR A 101 -21.42 -14.55 0.36
N ILE A 102 -21.76 -14.90 -0.89
CA ILE A 102 -23.02 -14.49 -1.53
C ILE A 102 -24.24 -14.77 -0.65
N GLU A 103 -24.29 -15.94 0.00
CA GLU A 103 -25.40 -16.33 0.88
C GLU A 103 -25.49 -15.41 2.11
N GLN A 104 -24.36 -15.14 2.74
CA GLN A 104 -24.29 -14.24 3.89
C GLN A 104 -24.70 -12.81 3.51
N VAL A 105 -24.27 -12.32 2.35
CA VAL A 105 -24.66 -11.01 1.82
C VAL A 105 -26.17 -10.94 1.57
N ARG A 106 -26.76 -11.95 0.93
CA ARG A 106 -28.21 -12.02 0.68
C ARG A 106 -29.03 -12.06 1.97
N SER A 107 -28.50 -12.68 3.01
CA SER A 107 -29.12 -12.72 4.33
C SER A 107 -29.03 -11.37 5.05
N ALA A 108 -27.84 -10.76 5.05
CA ALA A 108 -27.59 -9.50 5.73
C ALA A 108 -28.27 -8.31 5.04
N MET A 109 -28.27 -8.30 3.71
CA MET A 109 -28.85 -7.24 2.90
C MET A 109 -29.71 -7.79 1.75
N PRO A 110 -30.96 -8.21 2.02
CA PRO A 110 -31.85 -8.79 1.00
C PRO A 110 -32.21 -7.83 -0.14
N SER A 111 -32.02 -6.52 0.07
CA SER A 111 -32.27 -5.47 -0.92
C SER A 111 -31.10 -5.22 -1.88
N LEU A 112 -29.97 -5.93 -1.71
CA LEU A 112 -28.86 -5.90 -2.65
C LEU A 112 -29.15 -6.83 -3.82
N GLU A 113 -29.28 -6.28 -5.02
CA GLU A 113 -29.48 -7.04 -6.24
C GLU A 113 -28.11 -7.54 -6.75
N ILE A 114 -27.84 -8.84 -6.61
CA ILE A 114 -26.61 -9.48 -7.10
C ILE A 114 -26.89 -10.09 -8.47
N GLY A 115 -26.20 -9.57 -9.49
CA GLY A 115 -26.26 -10.09 -10.86
C GLY A 115 -25.48 -11.39 -11.06
N ASP A 116 -25.52 -11.90 -12.28
CA ASP A 116 -24.73 -13.05 -12.73
C ASP A 116 -23.24 -12.68 -12.90
N ASP A 117 -22.43 -13.67 -13.24
CA ASP A 117 -21.00 -13.48 -13.56
C ASP A 117 -20.82 -12.43 -14.66
N LEU A 118 -19.82 -11.57 -14.50
CA LEU A 118 -19.45 -10.62 -15.54
C LEU A 118 -18.92 -11.39 -16.77
N PRO A 119 -19.44 -11.12 -17.99
CA PRO A 119 -19.14 -11.92 -19.19
C PRO A 119 -17.66 -12.09 -19.52
N MET A 120 -16.80 -11.15 -19.10
CA MET A 120 -15.35 -11.16 -19.35
C MET A 120 -14.52 -11.50 -18.10
N MET A 121 -15.14 -11.72 -16.94
CA MET A 121 -14.46 -12.04 -15.68
C MET A 121 -15.23 -13.13 -14.93
N ARG A 122 -14.98 -14.39 -15.30
CA ARG A 122 -15.62 -15.54 -14.66
C ARG A 122 -15.31 -15.56 -13.17
N GLY A 123 -16.32 -15.75 -12.32
CA GLY A 123 -16.16 -15.71 -10.87
C GLY A 123 -16.15 -14.32 -10.24
N VAL A 124 -16.41 -13.25 -11.03
CA VAL A 124 -16.67 -11.89 -10.52
C VAL A 124 -18.14 -11.56 -10.70
N ARG A 125 -18.82 -11.15 -9.63
CA ARG A 125 -20.22 -10.71 -9.62
C ARG A 125 -20.38 -9.33 -9.02
N MET A 126 -21.43 -8.63 -9.45
CA MET A 126 -21.74 -7.29 -8.96
C MET A 126 -23.08 -7.25 -8.24
N GLY A 127 -23.05 -6.80 -6.98
CA GLY A 127 -24.21 -6.39 -6.21
C GLY A 127 -24.45 -4.89 -6.33
N VAL A 128 -25.71 -4.48 -6.52
CA VAL A 128 -26.09 -3.06 -6.56
C VAL A 128 -27.31 -2.82 -5.67
N ARG A 129 -27.27 -1.75 -4.87
CA ARG A 129 -28.40 -1.27 -4.08
C ARG A 129 -28.53 0.24 -4.23
N ARG A 130 -29.73 0.72 -4.55
CA ARG A 130 -30.04 2.15 -4.61
C ARG A 130 -30.65 2.61 -3.28
N PHE A 131 -30.21 3.76 -2.80
CA PHE A 131 -30.69 4.36 -1.56
C PHE A 131 -31.68 5.51 -1.85
N PRO A 132 -32.72 5.70 -1.04
CA PRO A 132 -33.66 6.82 -1.18
C PRO A 132 -33.00 8.21 -1.18
N GLU A 133 -31.85 8.33 -0.53
CA GLU A 133 -31.00 9.52 -0.46
C GLU A 133 -30.32 9.87 -1.80
N GLY A 134 -30.48 9.03 -2.83
CA GLY A 134 -30.03 9.32 -4.20
C GLY A 134 -28.67 8.74 -4.59
N TYR A 135 -27.95 8.11 -3.66
CA TYR A 135 -26.70 7.40 -3.94
C TYR A 135 -26.92 5.89 -4.13
N THR A 136 -25.91 5.24 -4.71
CA THR A 136 -25.89 3.79 -4.95
C THR A 136 -24.75 3.15 -4.17
N MET A 137 -24.97 1.94 -3.66
CA MET A 137 -23.91 1.06 -3.17
C MET A 137 -23.66 -0.05 -4.17
N ARG A 138 -22.38 -0.32 -4.41
CA ARG A 138 -21.86 -1.40 -5.27
C ARG A 138 -21.08 -2.36 -4.38
N VAL A 139 -21.23 -3.66 -4.59
CA VAL A 139 -20.45 -4.70 -3.91
C VAL A 139 -19.86 -5.62 -4.96
N SER A 140 -18.53 -5.66 -5.06
CA SER A 140 -17.83 -6.59 -5.95
C SER A 140 -17.57 -7.89 -5.20
N LEU A 141 -17.94 -9.01 -5.81
CA LEU A 141 -17.67 -10.34 -5.26
C LEU A 141 -16.73 -11.09 -6.19
N THR A 142 -15.59 -11.53 -5.66
CA THR A 142 -14.56 -12.30 -6.36
C THR A 142 -14.45 -13.66 -5.70
N LEU A 143 -14.44 -14.73 -6.50
CA LEU A 143 -14.43 -16.12 -5.98
C LEU A 143 -15.53 -16.35 -4.94
N GLU A 144 -16.73 -15.82 -5.21
CA GLU A 144 -17.94 -15.91 -4.37
C GLU A 144 -17.90 -15.19 -3.02
N THR A 145 -16.87 -14.38 -2.76
CA THR A 145 -16.74 -13.58 -1.53
C THR A 145 -16.63 -12.09 -1.82
N VAL A 146 -17.10 -11.26 -0.89
CA VAL A 146 -16.99 -9.79 -1.00
C VAL A 146 -15.52 -9.37 -1.02
N ASN A 147 -15.13 -8.64 -2.06
CA ASN A 147 -13.76 -8.14 -2.24
C ASN A 147 -13.69 -6.61 -2.25
N GLU A 148 -14.80 -5.93 -2.57
CA GLU A 148 -14.86 -4.47 -2.65
C GLU A 148 -16.27 -3.99 -2.34
N ILE A 149 -16.38 -2.83 -1.69
CA ILE A 149 -17.64 -2.13 -1.42
C ILE A 149 -17.44 -0.68 -1.84
N GLY A 150 -18.32 -0.17 -2.70
CA GLY A 150 -18.28 1.21 -3.17
C GLY A 150 -19.62 1.92 -2.91
N PHE A 151 -19.57 3.23 -2.69
CA PHE A 151 -20.74 4.11 -2.68
C PHE A 151 -20.52 5.27 -3.64
N SER A 152 -21.51 5.58 -4.45
CA SER A 152 -21.42 6.67 -5.43
C SER A 152 -22.72 7.47 -5.49
N ASN A 153 -22.62 8.79 -5.39
CA ASN A 153 -23.69 9.71 -5.78
C ASN A 153 -23.55 10.02 -7.29
N PRO A 154 -24.47 9.56 -8.14
CA PRO A 154 -24.39 9.80 -9.59
C PRO A 154 -24.57 11.26 -9.99
N ALA A 155 -25.03 12.12 -9.08
CA ALA A 155 -25.16 13.57 -9.30
C ALA A 155 -23.95 14.37 -8.83
N ALA A 156 -22.93 13.73 -8.23
CA ALA A 156 -21.73 14.44 -7.77
C ALA A 156 -20.88 14.93 -8.94
N GLU A 157 -20.45 16.19 -8.88
CA GLU A 157 -19.51 16.79 -9.83
C GLU A 157 -18.18 17.05 -9.16
N TYR A 158 -17.08 16.59 -9.75
CA TYR A 158 -15.76 16.67 -9.13
C TYR A 158 -14.94 17.87 -9.63
N PRO A 159 -14.04 18.43 -8.80
CA PRO A 159 -13.08 19.43 -9.26
C PRO A 159 -12.27 18.89 -10.44
N GLU A 160 -12.03 19.73 -11.45
CA GLU A 160 -11.13 19.36 -12.55
C GLU A 160 -9.70 19.19 -12.01
N PRO A 161 -9.03 18.04 -12.25
CA PRO A 161 -7.63 17.85 -11.89
C PRO A 161 -6.73 18.91 -12.56
N THR A 162 -5.87 19.55 -11.76
CA THR A 162 -4.75 20.36 -12.29
C THR A 162 -3.52 19.50 -12.60
N GLU A 163 -2.45 20.13 -13.10
CA GLU A 163 -1.14 19.49 -13.19
C GLU A 163 -0.53 19.29 -11.79
N PRO A 164 0.12 18.14 -11.51
CA PRO A 164 0.90 17.95 -10.29
C PRO A 164 2.08 18.94 -10.21
N SER A 165 2.51 19.25 -8.99
CA SER A 165 3.72 20.07 -8.80
C SER A 165 4.96 19.20 -8.90
N TYR A 166 5.68 19.30 -10.01
CA TYR A 166 6.93 18.57 -10.24
C TYR A 166 8.14 19.38 -9.75
N PRO A 167 8.92 18.89 -8.76
CA PRO A 167 10.17 19.53 -8.37
C PRO A 167 11.21 19.43 -9.49
N ALA A 168 12.11 20.41 -9.54
CA ALA A 168 13.18 20.41 -10.54
C ALA A 168 14.12 19.20 -10.34
N ALA A 169 14.29 18.39 -11.39
CA ALA A 169 15.14 17.20 -11.41
C ALA A 169 16.63 17.56 -11.58
N VAL A 170 17.17 18.32 -10.63
CA VAL A 170 18.56 18.83 -10.68
C VAL A 170 19.58 17.92 -9.98
N SER A 171 19.14 16.81 -9.42
CA SER A 171 20.02 15.88 -8.71
C SER A 171 20.90 15.11 -9.68
N VAL A 172 22.00 14.55 -9.17
CA VAL A 172 22.76 13.53 -9.89
C VAL A 172 21.86 12.30 -10.07
N ALA A 173 21.90 11.68 -11.25
CA ALA A 173 21.16 10.46 -11.52
C ALA A 173 21.50 9.37 -10.49
N GLY A 174 20.48 8.72 -9.93
CA GLY A 174 20.60 7.71 -8.89
C GLY A 174 20.83 8.23 -7.47
N ALA A 175 21.29 9.48 -7.28
CA ALA A 175 21.56 10.00 -5.94
C ALA A 175 20.30 10.03 -5.05
N PRO A 176 20.42 9.69 -3.75
CA PRO A 176 21.67 9.47 -3.00
C PRO A 176 22.24 8.04 -3.08
N PHE A 177 21.67 7.17 -3.91
CA PHE A 177 22.11 5.79 -4.09
C PHE A 177 23.17 5.69 -5.20
N ALA A 178 24.03 4.66 -5.13
CA ALA A 178 25.02 4.44 -6.17
C ALA A 178 24.38 3.93 -7.48
N ASP A 179 23.33 3.10 -7.36
CA ASP A 179 22.59 2.53 -8.47
C ASP A 179 21.30 3.33 -8.75
N PRO A 180 21.10 3.84 -9.99
CA PRO A 180 19.84 4.48 -10.37
C PRO A 180 18.61 3.58 -10.24
N ASN A 181 18.73 2.27 -10.46
CA ASN A 181 17.61 1.34 -10.28
C ASN A 181 17.25 1.15 -8.81
N LEU A 182 18.23 1.22 -7.88
CA LEU A 182 17.92 1.23 -6.44
C LEU A 182 17.11 2.46 -6.05
N LYS A 183 17.44 3.61 -6.65
CA LYS A 183 16.64 4.83 -6.45
C LYS A 183 15.20 4.64 -6.92
N LEU A 184 14.98 3.99 -8.06
CA LEU A 184 13.62 3.72 -8.54
C LEU A 184 12.86 2.83 -7.57
N VAL A 185 13.47 1.75 -7.08
CA VAL A 185 12.86 0.90 -6.04
C VAL A 185 12.43 1.73 -4.83
N VAL A 186 13.28 2.64 -4.35
CA VAL A 186 12.95 3.55 -3.24
C VAL A 186 11.82 4.53 -3.60
N LEU A 187 11.80 5.07 -4.82
CA LEU A 187 10.70 5.91 -5.29
C LEU A 187 9.38 5.15 -5.34
N SER A 188 9.39 3.87 -5.75
CA SER A 188 8.20 3.01 -5.70
C SER A 188 7.65 2.94 -4.28
N SER A 189 8.51 2.63 -3.31
CA SER A 189 8.11 2.58 -1.89
C SER A 189 7.52 3.91 -1.38
N LEU A 190 8.08 5.04 -1.81
CA LEU A 190 7.58 6.37 -1.42
C LEU A 190 6.24 6.71 -2.09
N LEU A 191 6.02 6.28 -3.34
CA LEU A 191 4.74 6.41 -4.04
C LEU A 191 3.67 5.54 -3.37
N ASP A 192 4.00 4.28 -3.07
CA ASP A 192 3.09 3.32 -2.44
C ASP A 192 2.68 3.76 -1.04
N ALA A 193 3.62 4.32 -0.28
CA ALA A 193 3.36 4.91 1.03
C ALA A 193 2.75 6.33 0.98
N LYS A 194 2.52 6.89 -0.22
CA LYS A 194 1.96 8.25 -0.44
C LYS A 194 2.78 9.35 0.27
N HIS A 195 4.10 9.16 0.33
CA HIS A 195 5.06 10.17 0.79
C HIS A 195 5.44 11.16 -0.31
N ILE A 196 5.38 10.72 -1.57
CA ILE A 196 5.48 11.57 -2.76
C ILE A 196 4.26 11.35 -3.66
N ASP A 197 4.07 12.27 -4.60
CA ASP A 197 2.96 12.26 -5.52
C ASP A 197 3.42 12.78 -6.89
N LEU A 198 3.39 11.92 -7.90
CA LEU A 198 3.77 12.24 -9.27
C LEU A 198 2.56 12.38 -10.20
N GLY A 199 1.34 12.34 -9.65
CA GLY A 199 0.11 12.23 -10.45
C GLY A 199 -0.04 10.85 -11.10
N THR A 200 -0.53 10.81 -12.33
CA THR A 200 -0.55 9.59 -13.16
C THR A 200 0.71 9.52 -14.04
N PRO A 201 1.07 8.33 -14.56
CA PRO A 201 2.11 8.21 -15.56
C PRO A 201 1.92 9.19 -16.73
N ALA A 202 0.68 9.36 -17.22
CA ALA A 202 0.33 10.28 -18.30
C ALA A 202 0.58 11.76 -17.95
N GLN A 203 0.33 12.16 -16.70
CA GLN A 203 0.63 13.52 -16.26
C GLN A 203 2.15 13.77 -16.22
N LEU A 204 2.93 12.82 -15.70
CA LEU A 204 4.39 12.96 -15.67
C LEU A 204 4.98 12.97 -17.08
N ALA A 205 4.58 12.03 -17.94
CA ALA A 205 5.03 11.98 -19.33
C ALA A 205 4.71 13.29 -20.05
N ALA A 206 3.49 13.82 -19.87
CA ALA A 206 3.10 15.09 -20.46
C ALA A 206 3.95 16.27 -19.98
N HIS A 207 4.29 16.29 -18.69
CA HIS A 207 5.16 17.30 -18.09
C HIS A 207 6.56 17.28 -18.70
N VAL A 208 7.21 16.11 -18.73
CA VAL A 208 8.61 15.99 -19.16
C VAL A 208 8.77 16.11 -20.68
N LEU A 209 7.76 15.70 -21.47
CA LEU A 209 7.77 15.81 -22.94
C LEU A 209 7.24 17.17 -23.44
N GLY A 210 6.48 17.90 -22.62
CA GLY A 210 5.76 19.10 -23.03
C GLY A 210 4.58 18.83 -24.00
N ARG A 211 4.15 17.57 -24.12
CA ARG A 211 3.04 17.10 -24.96
C ARG A 211 2.48 15.80 -24.42
N ALA A 212 1.24 15.44 -24.77
CA ALA A 212 0.73 14.11 -24.46
C ALA A 212 1.60 13.01 -25.09
N VAL A 213 1.74 11.89 -24.37
CA VAL A 213 2.37 10.66 -24.87
C VAL A 213 1.45 9.97 -25.87
N ASP A 214 2.01 9.45 -26.96
CA ASP A 214 1.30 8.57 -27.87
C ASP A 214 1.50 7.12 -27.40
N LEU A 215 0.52 6.55 -26.71
CA LEU A 215 0.66 5.21 -26.13
C LEU A 215 0.75 4.10 -27.19
N GLU A 216 0.20 4.32 -28.39
CA GLU A 216 0.25 3.30 -29.44
C GLU A 216 1.69 3.09 -29.95
N ASP A 217 2.44 4.19 -30.08
CA ASP A 217 3.80 4.17 -30.60
C ASP A 217 4.88 4.17 -29.49
N GLU A 218 4.64 4.85 -28.35
CA GLU A 218 5.65 5.11 -27.31
C GLU A 218 5.43 4.29 -26.02
N GLY A 219 4.30 3.59 -25.87
CA GLY A 219 3.97 2.86 -24.64
C GLY A 219 4.76 1.57 -24.43
N TYR A 220 5.36 1.04 -25.50
CA TYR A 220 6.05 -0.26 -25.53
C TYR A 220 7.57 -0.17 -25.30
N GLU A 221 8.11 1.02 -25.09
CA GLU A 221 9.52 1.25 -24.75
C GLU A 221 9.64 2.23 -23.56
N ILE A 222 10.85 2.34 -23.01
CA ILE A 222 11.15 3.35 -21.99
C ILE A 222 11.07 4.74 -22.62
N ILE A 223 10.33 5.65 -21.97
CA ILE A 223 10.33 7.08 -22.26
C ILE A 223 11.57 7.71 -21.61
N PRO A 224 12.61 8.10 -22.37
CA PRO A 224 13.90 8.49 -21.81
C PRO A 224 13.82 9.72 -20.91
N GLU A 225 12.98 10.70 -21.23
CA GLU A 225 12.78 11.92 -20.45
C GLU A 225 12.13 11.63 -19.09
N ALA A 226 11.17 10.70 -19.06
CA ALA A 226 10.54 10.28 -17.81
C ALA A 226 11.53 9.49 -16.94
N ARG A 227 12.31 8.60 -17.56
CA ARG A 227 13.39 7.85 -16.88
C ARG A 227 14.42 8.81 -16.27
N ASP A 228 14.97 9.75 -17.04
CA ASP A 228 15.96 10.73 -16.55
C ASP A 228 15.39 11.58 -15.41
N TYR A 229 14.13 12.01 -15.53
CA TYR A 229 13.44 12.75 -14.47
C TYR A 229 13.39 11.95 -13.15
N LEU A 230 12.98 10.67 -13.21
CA LEU A 230 12.89 9.81 -12.02
C LEU A 230 14.28 9.56 -11.41
N GLU A 231 15.28 9.27 -12.22
CA GLU A 231 16.66 9.09 -11.74
C GLU A 231 17.22 10.34 -11.06
N ARG A 232 16.75 11.53 -11.44
CA ARG A 232 17.18 12.82 -10.90
C ARG A 232 16.20 13.45 -9.91
N TYR A 233 15.09 12.77 -9.62
CA TYR A 233 14.09 13.24 -8.69
C TYR A 233 14.74 13.57 -7.33
N PRO A 234 14.51 14.77 -6.77
CA PRO A 234 15.18 15.17 -5.54
C PRO A 234 14.65 14.36 -4.34
N LEU A 235 15.54 13.58 -3.72
CA LEU A 235 15.28 12.86 -2.48
C LEU A 235 16.02 13.55 -1.34
N THR A 236 15.29 14.04 -0.34
CA THR A 236 15.88 14.58 0.88
C THR A 236 16.14 13.46 1.90
N ASP A 237 17.08 13.68 2.81
CA ASP A 237 17.36 12.74 3.90
C ASP A 237 16.10 12.44 4.73
N GLU A 238 15.25 13.44 4.97
CA GLU A 238 13.98 13.27 5.68
C GLU A 238 13.04 12.33 4.94
N LEU A 239 12.96 12.42 3.62
CA LEU A 239 12.08 11.60 2.79
C LEU A 239 12.62 10.16 2.67
N VAL A 240 13.93 9.99 2.47
CA VAL A 240 14.56 8.66 2.49
C VAL A 240 14.37 7.99 3.86
N ALA A 241 14.40 8.77 4.93
CA ALA A 241 14.10 8.27 6.26
C ALA A 241 12.64 7.87 6.47
N THR A 242 11.66 8.25 5.64
CA THR A 242 10.28 7.75 5.78
C THR A 242 10.07 6.34 5.19
N VAL A 243 11.05 5.81 4.46
CA VAL A 243 10.96 4.48 3.85
C VAL A 243 10.94 3.40 4.94
N GLU A 244 9.84 2.66 5.03
CA GLU A 244 9.67 1.55 5.99
C GLU A 244 9.66 0.17 5.30
N GLU A 245 9.43 0.13 4.00
CA GLU A 245 9.32 -1.10 3.22
C GLU A 245 9.93 -0.89 1.84
N ILE A 246 10.71 -1.88 1.38
CA ILE A 246 11.31 -1.93 0.05
C ILE A 246 11.02 -3.30 -0.53
N GLU A 247 10.58 -3.31 -1.78
CA GLU A 247 10.34 -4.52 -2.56
C GLU A 247 11.02 -4.41 -3.93
N PHE A 248 11.86 -5.39 -4.24
CA PHE A 248 12.44 -5.60 -5.57
C PHE A 248 11.53 -6.58 -6.30
N ASP A 249 10.66 -6.04 -7.14
CA ASP A 249 9.66 -6.78 -7.91
C ASP A 249 9.37 -6.02 -9.22
N GLY A 250 9.06 -6.73 -10.30
CA GLY A 250 8.76 -6.12 -11.60
C GLY A 250 7.45 -5.31 -11.60
N GLY A 251 6.54 -5.57 -10.64
CA GLY A 251 5.29 -4.84 -10.45
C GLY A 251 5.40 -3.54 -9.64
N GLY A 252 6.61 -3.04 -9.40
CA GLY A 252 6.82 -1.78 -8.67
C GLY A 252 6.15 -0.57 -9.35
N THR A 253 5.33 0.18 -8.62
CA THR A 253 4.56 1.34 -9.09
C THR A 253 5.36 2.37 -9.89
N VAL A 254 6.65 2.55 -9.60
CA VAL A 254 7.49 3.55 -10.28
C VAL A 254 7.72 3.23 -11.76
N TYR A 255 7.72 1.95 -12.16
CA TYR A 255 8.19 1.57 -13.50
C TYR A 255 7.22 2.01 -14.59
N GLU A 256 5.92 1.99 -14.32
CA GLU A 256 4.87 2.47 -15.23
C GLU A 256 5.04 3.96 -15.62
N TYR A 257 5.72 4.75 -14.77
CA TYR A 257 6.03 6.15 -15.08
C TYR A 257 7.14 6.31 -16.13
N ALA A 258 8.00 5.30 -16.29
CA ALA A 258 9.06 5.27 -17.29
C ALA A 258 8.68 4.42 -18.51
N TRP A 259 7.93 3.33 -18.33
CA TRP A 259 7.55 2.38 -19.37
C TRP A 259 6.15 1.81 -19.09
N TYR A 260 5.16 2.25 -19.86
CA TYR A 260 3.73 1.98 -19.62
C TYR A 260 3.34 0.51 -19.71
N PHE A 261 3.85 -0.18 -20.73
CA PHE A 261 3.49 -1.57 -21.02
C PHE A 261 4.62 -2.54 -20.73
N TRP A 262 5.55 -2.16 -19.85
CA TRP A 262 6.54 -3.11 -19.35
C TRP A 262 5.82 -4.22 -18.59
N ASP A 263 6.11 -5.47 -18.95
CA ASP A 263 5.48 -6.65 -18.35
C ASP A 263 6.20 -7.10 -17.07
N GLY A 264 7.24 -6.38 -16.65
CA GLY A 264 8.06 -6.74 -15.49
C GLY A 264 9.10 -7.82 -15.81
N GLU A 265 9.21 -8.22 -17.08
CA GLU A 265 10.19 -9.19 -17.56
C GLU A 265 11.35 -8.47 -18.24
N ASP A 266 12.57 -9.01 -18.14
CA ASP A 266 13.88 -8.44 -18.52
C ASP A 266 14.73 -7.84 -17.38
N ASP A 267 15.95 -7.40 -17.72
CA ASP A 267 16.97 -6.92 -16.78
C ASP A 267 17.15 -5.39 -16.77
N VAL A 268 16.28 -4.63 -17.46
CA VAL A 268 16.48 -3.18 -17.65
C VAL A 268 16.42 -2.41 -16.33
N PHE A 269 15.58 -2.87 -15.41
CA PHE A 269 15.39 -2.29 -14.08
C PHE A 269 16.15 -3.06 -12.98
N ASP A 270 17.04 -4.00 -13.34
CA ASP A 270 17.80 -4.76 -12.35
C ASP A 270 18.72 -3.84 -11.55
N VAL A 271 18.66 -3.99 -10.22
CA VAL A 271 19.60 -3.40 -9.28
C VAL A 271 20.85 -4.27 -9.21
N LYS A 272 22.01 -3.64 -9.37
CA LYS A 272 23.33 -4.29 -9.33
C LYS A 272 24.15 -3.86 -8.11
N ASP A 273 23.81 -2.73 -7.47
CA ASP A 273 24.50 -2.22 -6.28
C ASP A 273 23.50 -1.72 -5.21
N LEU A 274 23.64 -2.23 -3.98
CA LEU A 274 22.83 -1.83 -2.82
C LEU A 274 23.42 -0.64 -2.03
N SER A 275 24.55 -0.07 -2.47
CA SER A 275 25.22 1.03 -1.78
C SER A 275 24.32 2.24 -1.63
N GLY A 276 24.15 2.71 -0.38
CA GLY A 276 23.23 3.78 -0.01
C GLY A 276 21.94 3.26 0.64
N ILE A 277 21.66 1.94 0.63
CA ILE A 277 20.48 1.37 1.29
C ILE A 277 20.44 1.70 2.80
N GLU A 278 21.59 1.87 3.44
CA GLU A 278 21.72 2.26 4.85
C GLU A 278 21.12 3.64 5.18
N LEU A 279 20.86 4.46 4.17
CA LEU A 279 20.16 5.75 4.31
C LEU A 279 18.67 5.54 4.67
N CYS A 280 18.07 4.41 4.29
CA CYS A 280 16.71 4.01 4.64
C CYS A 280 16.64 3.53 6.11
N ARG A 281 17.02 4.39 7.06
CA ARG A 281 17.23 4.03 8.48
C ARG A 281 16.00 3.51 9.21
N ASN A 282 14.81 3.75 8.65
CA ASN A 282 13.55 3.28 9.19
C ASN A 282 12.99 2.05 8.48
N LEU A 283 13.75 1.44 7.57
CA LEU A 283 13.35 0.22 6.86
C LEU A 283 13.07 -0.92 7.85
N LYS A 284 11.85 -1.46 7.79
CA LYS A 284 11.35 -2.58 8.60
C LYS A 284 11.17 -3.84 7.77
N ARG A 285 10.87 -3.70 6.48
CA ARG A 285 10.62 -4.83 5.56
C ARG A 285 11.48 -4.70 4.32
N PHE A 286 12.14 -5.81 3.97
CA PHE A 286 12.92 -5.93 2.76
C PHE A 286 12.49 -7.21 2.04
N SER A 287 12.04 -7.06 0.78
CA SER A 287 11.55 -8.14 -0.05
C SER A 287 12.32 -8.13 -1.37
N ALA A 288 13.10 -9.17 -1.68
CA ALA A 288 13.74 -9.35 -2.97
C ALA A 288 13.07 -10.51 -3.70
N ILE A 289 12.11 -10.21 -4.56
CA ILE A 289 11.34 -11.20 -5.33
C ILE A 289 12.02 -11.41 -6.69
N SER A 290 12.37 -10.32 -7.35
CA SER A 290 13.11 -10.24 -8.62
C SER A 290 13.98 -8.98 -8.63
N MET A 291 14.39 -8.50 -9.81
CA MET A 291 15.09 -7.22 -10.02
C MET A 291 16.42 -7.02 -9.29
N ILE A 292 16.98 -8.08 -8.70
CA ILE A 292 18.32 -8.10 -8.13
C ILE A 292 18.84 -9.53 -8.19
N GLY A 293 20.07 -9.70 -8.68
CA GLY A 293 20.64 -11.05 -8.85
C GLY A 293 20.87 -11.72 -7.49
N ASN A 294 21.71 -11.11 -6.66
CA ASN A 294 22.03 -11.59 -5.32
C ASN A 294 21.88 -10.47 -4.28
N VAL A 295 21.46 -10.84 -3.07
CA VAL A 295 21.44 -9.98 -1.90
C VAL A 295 22.56 -10.37 -0.95
N ASP A 296 23.55 -9.50 -0.78
CA ASP A 296 24.56 -9.63 0.30
C ASP A 296 23.95 -9.15 1.61
N VAL A 297 23.62 -10.10 2.49
CA VAL A 297 22.93 -9.83 3.77
C VAL A 297 23.74 -8.89 4.68
N ARG A 298 25.06 -8.80 4.54
CA ARG A 298 25.91 -7.90 5.34
C ARG A 298 25.55 -6.43 5.12
N THR A 299 25.09 -6.07 3.93
CA THR A 299 24.65 -4.70 3.61
C THR A 299 23.45 -4.28 4.48
N LEU A 300 22.61 -5.25 4.84
CA LEU A 300 21.38 -5.05 5.61
C LEU A 300 21.62 -4.95 7.13
N VAL A 301 22.78 -5.39 7.63
CA VAL A 301 23.12 -5.35 9.07
C VAL A 301 23.13 -3.93 9.63
N SER A 302 23.40 -2.95 8.77
CA SER A 302 23.39 -1.52 9.13
C SER A 302 21.99 -0.96 9.38
N LEU A 303 20.91 -1.67 9.03
CA LEU A 303 19.52 -1.21 9.12
C LEU A 303 18.93 -1.52 10.50
N PRO A 304 18.82 -0.51 11.40
CA PRO A 304 18.57 -0.76 12.82
C PRO A 304 17.13 -1.17 13.11
N LYS A 305 16.21 -1.04 12.14
CA LYS A 305 14.78 -1.33 12.28
C LYS A 305 14.33 -2.52 11.42
N LEU A 306 15.23 -3.20 10.72
CA LEU A 306 14.85 -4.30 9.84
C LEU A 306 14.31 -5.48 10.66
N GLU A 307 13.06 -5.84 10.40
CA GLU A 307 12.30 -6.84 11.16
C GLU A 307 11.86 -8.02 10.28
N HIS A 308 11.59 -7.79 8.99
CA HIS A 308 11.12 -8.82 8.07
C HIS A 308 11.98 -8.85 6.82
N LEU A 309 12.41 -10.05 6.46
CA LEU A 309 13.20 -10.31 5.26
C LEU A 309 12.52 -11.38 4.41
N LYS A 310 12.29 -11.11 3.13
CA LYS A 310 11.81 -12.09 2.14
C LYS A 310 12.79 -12.11 0.98
N LEU A 311 13.37 -13.27 0.68
CA LEU A 311 14.37 -13.44 -0.37
C LEU A 311 13.95 -14.61 -1.28
N SER A 312 13.70 -14.30 -2.54
CA SER A 312 13.45 -15.26 -3.63
C SER A 312 14.53 -15.20 -4.72
N THR A 313 15.53 -14.33 -4.54
CA THR A 313 16.70 -14.19 -5.41
C THR A 313 17.93 -14.80 -4.72
N GLY A 314 19.10 -14.74 -5.37
CA GLY A 314 20.34 -15.27 -4.80
C GLY A 314 20.68 -14.62 -3.46
N ILE A 315 21.31 -15.39 -2.56
CA ILE A 315 21.65 -14.93 -1.21
C ILE A 315 23.14 -15.10 -0.98
N ASP A 316 23.84 -13.98 -0.76
CA ASP A 316 25.23 -13.96 -0.36
C ASP A 316 25.33 -13.68 1.15
N HIS A 317 26.29 -14.35 1.82
CA HIS A 317 26.58 -14.14 3.24
C HIS A 317 25.39 -14.37 4.19
N ILE A 318 24.65 -15.47 3.99
CA ILE A 318 23.48 -15.85 4.79
C ILE A 318 23.75 -15.94 6.30
N GLU A 319 24.99 -16.15 6.72
CA GLU A 319 25.42 -16.11 8.11
C GLU A 319 25.15 -14.77 8.81
N ALA A 320 25.15 -13.66 8.05
CA ALA A 320 24.93 -12.32 8.57
C ALA A 320 23.47 -12.09 9.03
N LEU A 321 22.54 -13.02 8.75
CA LEU A 321 21.20 -12.99 9.34
C LEU A 321 21.25 -13.01 10.87
N LEU A 322 22.27 -13.64 11.45
CA LEU A 322 22.49 -13.67 12.90
C LEU A 322 22.83 -12.29 13.47
N ASP A 323 23.38 -11.39 12.65
CA ASP A 323 23.79 -10.06 13.07
C ASP A 323 22.66 -9.03 12.97
N LEU A 324 21.48 -9.43 12.45
CA LEU A 324 20.29 -8.58 12.41
C LEU A 324 19.62 -8.55 13.81
N PRO A 325 19.68 -7.42 14.54
CA PRO A 325 19.33 -7.39 15.95
C PRO A 325 17.82 -7.46 16.19
N ARG A 326 17.02 -6.99 15.22
CA ARG A 326 15.56 -6.88 15.31
C ARG A 326 14.80 -7.82 14.38
N LEU A 327 15.49 -8.74 13.70
CA LEU A 327 14.86 -9.69 12.81
C LEU A 327 13.80 -10.49 13.58
N LYS A 328 12.57 -10.44 13.10
CA LYS A 328 11.41 -11.18 13.60
C LYS A 328 11.01 -12.29 12.65
N GLU A 329 11.28 -12.12 11.36
CA GLU A 329 10.93 -13.09 10.34
C GLU A 329 11.92 -13.09 9.18
N VAL A 330 12.23 -14.29 8.71
CA VAL A 330 12.94 -14.52 7.44
C VAL A 330 12.18 -15.56 6.61
N ARG A 331 11.85 -15.20 5.37
CA ARG A 331 11.26 -16.06 4.36
C ARG A 331 12.23 -16.22 3.20
N ILE A 332 12.56 -17.46 2.85
CA ILE A 332 13.44 -17.76 1.73
C ILE A 332 12.74 -18.73 0.79
N LEU A 333 12.79 -18.40 -0.48
CA LEU A 333 12.35 -19.24 -1.57
C LEU A 333 13.57 -19.56 -2.45
N ASP A 334 14.28 -20.63 -2.12
CA ASP A 334 15.51 -21.02 -2.83
C ASP A 334 15.77 -22.53 -2.68
N ASP A 335 16.02 -23.22 -3.80
CA ASP A 335 16.22 -24.68 -3.80
C ASP A 335 17.52 -25.09 -3.10
N GLY A 336 18.60 -24.32 -3.24
CA GLY A 336 19.90 -24.59 -2.63
C GLY A 336 19.83 -24.48 -1.12
N VAL A 337 19.31 -23.35 -0.62
CA VAL A 337 19.10 -23.09 0.81
C VAL A 337 18.14 -24.12 1.39
N TYR A 338 17.05 -24.44 0.69
CA TYR A 338 16.11 -25.47 1.12
C TYR A 338 16.81 -26.83 1.31
N ASN A 339 17.61 -27.28 0.34
CA ASN A 339 18.35 -28.53 0.43
C ASN A 339 19.33 -28.54 1.62
N GLU A 340 19.98 -27.41 1.89
CA GLU A 340 20.87 -27.29 3.04
C GLU A 340 20.13 -27.35 4.38
N VAL A 341 19.01 -26.63 4.54
CA VAL A 341 18.24 -26.67 5.80
C VAL A 341 17.52 -28.00 6.03
N ALA A 342 17.14 -28.70 4.95
CA ALA A 342 16.55 -30.04 5.04
C ALA A 342 17.59 -31.08 5.50
N THR A 343 18.88 -30.81 5.33
CA THR A 343 19.97 -31.72 5.71
C THR A 343 20.50 -31.39 7.11
N ALA A 344 20.46 -32.37 8.02
CA ALA A 344 20.96 -32.19 9.37
C ALA A 344 22.48 -31.89 9.38
N GLY A 345 22.90 -30.93 10.21
CA GLY A 345 24.32 -30.64 10.44
C GLY A 345 24.99 -29.74 9.40
N THR A 346 24.25 -29.18 8.44
CA THR A 346 24.78 -28.14 7.55
C THR A 346 25.01 -26.82 8.31
N PRO A 347 25.96 -25.96 7.88
CA PRO A 347 26.13 -24.62 8.44
C PRO A 347 24.85 -23.79 8.38
N THR A 348 24.16 -23.81 7.25
CA THR A 348 22.92 -23.05 7.02
C THR A 348 21.80 -23.52 7.93
N ARG A 349 21.63 -24.84 8.14
CA ARG A 349 20.67 -25.34 9.12
C ARG A 349 20.95 -24.81 10.54
N ARG A 350 22.22 -24.77 10.97
CA ARG A 350 22.59 -24.22 12.28
C ARG A 350 22.26 -22.73 12.41
N ILE A 351 22.43 -21.96 11.35
CA ILE A 351 22.06 -20.53 11.31
C ILE A 351 20.56 -20.39 11.59
N PHE A 352 19.72 -21.11 10.86
CA PHE A 352 18.27 -20.99 11.04
C PHE A 352 17.76 -21.58 12.35
N ASP A 353 18.33 -22.68 12.84
CA ASP A 353 18.00 -23.20 14.17
C ASP A 353 18.34 -22.15 15.26
N THR A 354 19.48 -21.45 15.13
CA THR A 354 19.85 -20.35 16.04
C THR A 354 18.87 -19.17 15.96
N LEU A 355 18.36 -18.85 14.77
CA LEU A 355 17.32 -17.83 14.60
C LEU A 355 16.01 -18.24 15.27
N LYS A 356 15.58 -19.50 15.10
CA LYS A 356 14.39 -20.04 15.78
C LYS A 356 14.52 -19.99 17.29
N ASP A 357 15.70 -20.34 17.83
CA ASP A 357 16.00 -20.25 19.27
C ASP A 357 15.91 -18.81 19.80
N ARG A 358 16.16 -17.81 18.95
CA ARG A 358 15.96 -16.38 19.25
C ARG A 358 14.50 -15.92 19.13
N GLY A 359 13.58 -16.80 18.73
CA GLY A 359 12.17 -16.48 18.49
C GLY A 359 11.89 -15.86 17.12
N VAL A 360 12.82 -15.95 16.17
CA VAL A 360 12.60 -15.50 14.79
C VAL A 360 11.76 -16.54 14.05
N ARG A 361 10.70 -16.09 13.37
CA ARG A 361 9.93 -16.95 12.46
C ARG A 361 10.76 -17.23 11.21
N VAL A 362 11.14 -18.48 11.03
CA VAL A 362 11.88 -18.93 9.84
C VAL A 362 10.90 -19.66 8.93
N TRP A 363 10.97 -19.36 7.64
CA TRP A 363 10.25 -20.10 6.61
C TRP A 363 11.17 -20.26 5.41
N VAL A 364 11.58 -21.49 5.10
CA VAL A 364 12.40 -21.78 3.91
C VAL A 364 11.66 -22.79 3.05
N HIS A 365 11.54 -22.47 1.77
CA HIS A 365 10.78 -23.24 0.80
C HIS A 365 11.54 -23.37 -0.52
N TRP A 366 11.24 -24.42 -1.29
CA TRP A 366 11.78 -24.64 -2.62
C TRP A 366 11.06 -23.76 -3.66
N MET A 367 11.76 -23.45 -4.75
CA MET A 367 11.20 -22.84 -5.96
C MET A 367 10.63 -23.87 -6.92
N SER A 368 11.29 -25.03 -7.09
CA SER A 368 11.07 -25.89 -8.27
C SER A 368 10.56 -27.32 -8.01
N ALA A 369 10.02 -27.64 -6.84
CA ALA A 369 9.62 -29.04 -6.57
C ALA A 369 8.43 -29.51 -7.42
N THR A 370 8.59 -30.74 -7.92
CA THR A 370 7.52 -31.56 -8.51
C THR A 370 6.84 -32.41 -7.44
N GLU A 371 5.61 -32.87 -7.69
CA GLU A 371 4.84 -33.67 -6.73
C GLU A 371 5.51 -35.01 -6.36
N PRO A 372 5.38 -35.48 -5.10
CA PRO A 372 4.75 -34.79 -3.98
C PRO A 372 5.65 -33.68 -3.43
N THR A 373 5.07 -32.49 -3.23
CA THR A 373 5.79 -31.35 -2.68
C THR A 373 6.23 -31.66 -1.24
N PRO A 374 7.50 -31.48 -0.88
CA PRO A 374 7.94 -31.67 0.51
C PRO A 374 7.30 -30.60 1.42
N PRO A 375 7.44 -30.64 2.76
CA PRO A 375 6.97 -29.57 3.63
C PRO A 375 8.00 -28.42 3.73
N ALA A 376 7.53 -27.20 3.97
CA ALA A 376 8.41 -26.07 4.27
C ALA A 376 9.26 -26.35 5.52
N PHE A 377 10.46 -25.77 5.58
CA PHE A 377 11.24 -25.73 6.80
C PHE A 377 10.80 -24.55 7.66
N GLU A 378 10.14 -24.84 8.79
CA GLU A 378 9.50 -23.87 9.70
C GLU A 378 9.95 -24.01 11.14
#